data_AF-A0A1I1KIA2-F1
#
_entry.id   AF-A0A1I1KIA2-F1
#
_cell.length_a   1.000
_cell.length_b   1.000
_cell.length_c   1.000
_cell.angle_alpha   90.00
_cell.angle_beta   90.00
_cell.angle_gamma   90.00
#
_symmetry.space_group_name_H-M   'P 1'
#
loop_
_entity.id
_entity.type
_entity.pdbx_description
1 polymer ?
#
loop_
_entity_poly.entity_id
_entity_poly.type
_entity_poly.pdbx_seq_one_letter_code
_entity_poly.pdbx_strand_id
1 'polypeptide(L)'
;MKLSKFIFITLVLISSFGCKKKEVSESNFEKEVLNSVFVEIVDSIYMDRRIMYPPPMPKIDFKTNKKDTIGYHDKLKRYQIEQDSIKNDKNKILIGVHDFIISNRVNDEKFDLTPFKKNKKFDFQYTSKFPEEIYWDINDKKSKMPVGTITIHKIHFNKTKTSGILEASASCGGGKCGRGFEITIENKSGKWHISKIIDTWIS
;
A
#
# COMPACT_ATOMS: atom_id res chain seq x y z
N MET A 1 62.08 23.71 -23.30
CA MET A 1 60.84 23.42 -24.06
C MET A 1 60.22 22.02 -23.87
N LYS A 2 60.65 21.20 -22.87
CA LYS A 2 60.07 19.84 -22.65
C LYS A 2 59.15 19.72 -21.44
N LEU A 3 59.26 20.62 -20.45
CA LEU A 3 58.48 20.56 -19.20
C LEU A 3 57.01 21.04 -19.36
N SER A 4 56.79 22.04 -20.23
CA SER A 4 55.45 22.59 -20.51
C SER A 4 54.52 21.60 -21.25
N LYS A 5 55.06 20.71 -22.09
CA LYS A 5 54.27 19.70 -22.79
C LYS A 5 53.74 18.60 -21.85
N PHE A 6 54.46 18.27 -20.78
CA PHE A 6 54.02 17.28 -19.79
C PHE A 6 52.87 17.78 -18.90
N ILE A 7 52.87 19.08 -18.57
CA ILE A 7 51.78 19.72 -17.80
C ILE A 7 50.49 19.76 -18.62
N PHE A 8 50.58 19.98 -19.93
CA PHE A 8 49.39 19.99 -20.80
C PHE A 8 48.77 18.59 -20.97
N ILE A 9 49.60 17.54 -21.05
CA ILE A 9 49.12 16.15 -21.18
C ILE A 9 48.43 15.67 -19.90
N THR A 10 48.92 16.09 -18.72
CA THR A 10 48.31 15.73 -17.43
C THR A 10 46.99 16.45 -17.17
N LEU A 11 46.83 17.70 -17.63
CA LEU A 11 45.56 18.43 -17.50
C LEU A 11 44.44 17.84 -18.37
N VAL A 12 44.76 17.31 -19.55
CA VAL A 12 43.80 16.68 -20.47
C VAL A 12 43.31 15.33 -19.92
N LEU A 13 44.17 14.55 -19.25
CA LEU A 13 43.81 13.25 -18.69
C LEU A 13 42.90 13.32 -17.45
N ILE A 14 42.88 14.45 -16.74
CA ILE A 14 41.99 14.66 -15.57
C ILE A 14 40.57 15.05 -16.01
N SER A 15 40.42 15.63 -17.20
CA SER A 15 39.12 16.04 -17.75
C SER A 15 38.21 14.86 -18.19
N SER A 16 38.78 13.67 -18.37
CA SER A 16 38.07 12.47 -18.80
C SER A 16 37.50 11.60 -17.66
N PHE A 17 37.73 11.97 -16.40
CA PHE A 17 37.07 11.37 -15.22
C PHE A 17 35.80 12.10 -14.78
N GLY A 18 35.12 12.79 -15.69
CA GLY A 18 33.75 13.23 -15.46
C GLY A 18 32.84 12.00 -15.29
N CYS A 19 32.53 11.64 -14.04
CA CYS A 19 31.43 10.73 -13.73
C CYS A 19 30.16 11.29 -14.41
N LYS A 20 29.81 10.75 -15.57
CA LYS A 20 28.48 10.94 -16.16
C LYS A 20 27.51 10.30 -15.18
N LYS A 21 26.90 11.08 -14.29
CA LYS A 21 25.72 10.62 -13.55
C LYS A 21 24.75 10.11 -14.61
N LYS A 22 24.47 8.82 -14.62
CA LYS A 22 23.40 8.26 -15.45
C LYS A 22 22.14 9.01 -15.06
N GLU A 23 21.61 9.81 -15.98
CA GLU A 23 20.34 10.48 -15.80
C GLU A 23 19.27 9.38 -15.75
N VAL A 24 18.81 9.07 -14.54
CA VAL A 24 17.70 8.14 -14.34
C VAL A 24 16.44 8.89 -14.78
N SER A 25 15.70 8.31 -15.73
CA SER A 25 14.44 8.90 -16.17
C SER A 25 13.49 9.06 -14.98
N GLU A 26 12.62 10.08 -15.03
CA GLU A 26 11.69 10.36 -13.94
C GLU A 26 10.78 9.17 -13.61
N SER A 27 10.29 8.45 -14.62
CA SER A 27 9.52 7.20 -14.46
C SER A 27 10.33 6.09 -13.77
N ASN A 28 11.63 5.93 -14.09
CA ASN A 28 12.46 4.94 -13.42
C ASN A 28 12.71 5.31 -11.95
N PHE A 29 12.94 6.59 -11.66
CA PHE A 29 13.09 7.08 -10.30
C PHE A 29 11.82 6.86 -9.48
N GLU A 30 10.65 7.21 -10.01
CA GLU A 30 9.36 6.97 -9.35
C GLU A 30 9.16 5.49 -9.02
N LYS A 31 9.44 4.58 -9.97
CA LYS A 31 9.36 3.13 -9.76
C LYS A 31 10.27 2.64 -8.64
N GLU A 32 11.50 3.13 -8.59
CA GLU A 32 12.45 2.78 -7.53
C GLU A 32 11.94 3.24 -6.17
N VAL A 33 11.45 4.48 -6.08
CA VAL A 33 10.87 5.02 -4.85
C VAL A 33 9.64 4.23 -4.44
N LEU A 34 8.67 4.06 -5.34
CA LEU A 34 7.44 3.34 -5.06
C LEU A 34 7.73 1.91 -4.61
N ASN A 35 8.65 1.21 -5.27
CA ASN A 35 9.04 -0.14 -4.87
C ASN A 35 9.64 -0.20 -3.46
N SER A 36 10.34 0.86 -3.04
CA SER A 36 10.93 0.92 -1.71
C SER A 36 9.91 1.15 -0.59
N VAL A 37 8.81 1.88 -0.86
CA VAL A 37 7.79 2.23 0.14
C VAL A 37 6.50 1.41 0.04
N PHE A 38 6.28 0.67 -1.06
CA PHE A 38 5.01 0.00 -1.33
C PHE A 38 4.54 -0.90 -0.17
N VAL A 39 5.43 -1.72 0.37
CA VAL A 39 5.08 -2.62 1.49
C VAL A 39 4.74 -1.82 2.74
N GLU A 40 5.47 -0.74 3.02
CA GLU A 40 5.20 0.16 4.15
C GLU A 40 3.82 0.83 4.01
N ILE A 41 3.47 1.24 2.78
CA ILE A 41 2.15 1.80 2.45
C ILE A 41 1.07 0.77 2.71
N VAL A 42 1.18 -0.41 2.10
CA VAL A 42 0.19 -1.48 2.30
C VAL A 42 0.04 -1.80 3.78
N ASP A 43 1.15 -1.97 4.51
CA ASP A 43 1.11 -2.31 5.93
C ASP A 43 0.36 -1.28 6.77
N SER A 44 0.43 -0.01 6.36
CA SER A 44 -0.20 1.11 7.06
C SER A 44 -1.69 1.27 6.74
N ILE A 45 -2.12 0.90 5.53
CA ILE A 45 -3.48 1.24 5.06
C ILE A 45 -4.38 0.03 4.77
N TYR A 46 -3.85 -1.18 4.69
CA TYR A 46 -4.64 -2.34 4.24
C TYR A 46 -5.87 -2.57 5.12
N MET A 47 -6.94 -3.03 4.47
CA MET A 47 -8.18 -3.37 5.14
C MET A 47 -8.40 -4.88 5.01
N ASP A 48 -8.49 -5.55 6.16
CA ASP A 48 -8.74 -6.99 6.23
C ASP A 48 -10.22 -7.23 6.59
N ARG A 49 -11.01 -7.69 5.62
CA ARG A 49 -12.44 -7.95 5.82
C ARG A 49 -12.74 -8.91 6.97
N ARG A 50 -11.80 -9.78 7.34
CA ARG A 50 -11.99 -10.78 8.39
C ARG A 50 -12.13 -10.15 9.78
N ILE A 51 -11.52 -8.98 9.98
CA ILE A 51 -11.47 -8.25 11.26
C ILE A 51 -12.20 -6.90 11.25
N MET A 52 -12.77 -6.51 10.11
CA MET A 52 -13.43 -5.19 9.97
C MET A 52 -14.74 -5.08 10.76
N TYR A 53 -15.47 -6.18 10.95
CA TYR A 53 -16.76 -6.13 11.62
C TYR A 53 -16.63 -5.75 13.09
N PRO A 54 -17.42 -4.79 13.57
CA PRO A 54 -17.43 -4.44 14.99
C PRO A 54 -17.90 -5.64 15.82
N PRO A 55 -17.57 -5.66 17.13
CA PRO A 55 -18.10 -6.67 18.03
C PRO A 55 -19.64 -6.67 17.97
N PRO A 56 -20.26 -7.85 18.14
CA PRO A 56 -21.71 -7.92 18.20
C PRO A 56 -22.22 -6.98 19.30
N MET A 57 -23.32 -6.29 19.03
CA MET A 57 -24.05 -5.51 20.04
C MET A 57 -25.20 -6.34 20.63
N PRO A 58 -25.60 -6.12 21.90
CA PRO A 58 -26.81 -6.72 22.44
C PRO A 58 -28.02 -6.18 21.66
N LYS A 59 -29.11 -6.95 21.62
CA LYS A 59 -30.34 -6.48 20.99
C LYS A 59 -30.93 -5.36 21.84
N ILE A 60 -31.35 -4.27 21.21
CA ILE A 60 -31.98 -3.13 21.88
C ILE A 60 -33.42 -3.04 21.39
N ASP A 61 -34.37 -3.07 22.32
CA ASP A 61 -35.73 -2.67 22.02
C ASP A 61 -35.79 -1.13 21.99
N PHE A 62 -35.89 -0.54 20.80
CA PHE A 62 -35.91 0.91 20.62
C PHE A 62 -37.15 1.59 21.22
N LYS A 63 -38.24 0.86 21.49
CA LYS A 63 -39.45 1.43 22.12
C LYS A 63 -39.30 1.54 23.62
N THR A 64 -38.70 0.54 24.26
CA THR A 64 -38.57 0.47 25.73
C THR A 64 -37.18 0.87 26.22
N ASN A 65 -36.22 1.04 25.29
CA ASN A 65 -34.80 1.25 25.55
C ASN A 65 -34.15 0.13 26.40
N LYS A 66 -34.79 -1.05 26.46
CA LYS A 66 -34.30 -2.21 27.18
C LYS A 66 -33.33 -3.02 26.32
N LYS A 67 -32.26 -3.50 26.95
CA LYS A 67 -31.26 -4.37 26.32
C LYS A 67 -31.58 -5.82 26.61
N ASP A 68 -31.69 -6.62 25.56
CA ASP A 68 -31.71 -8.07 25.65
C ASP A 68 -30.27 -8.60 25.56
N THR A 69 -29.82 -9.15 26.68
CA THR A 69 -28.47 -9.72 26.84
C THR A 69 -28.49 -11.26 26.76
N ILE A 70 -29.65 -11.89 26.52
CA ILE A 70 -29.74 -13.35 26.40
C ILE A 70 -28.91 -13.78 25.18
N GLY A 71 -27.94 -14.66 25.41
CA GLY A 71 -27.00 -15.15 24.39
C GLY A 71 -25.99 -14.11 23.88
N TYR A 72 -26.05 -12.85 24.35
CA TYR A 72 -25.12 -11.79 23.96
C TYR A 72 -23.68 -12.14 24.37
N HIS A 73 -23.47 -12.54 25.63
CA HIS A 73 -22.15 -12.87 26.16
C HIS A 73 -21.50 -14.03 25.40
N ASP A 74 -22.26 -15.06 25.02
CA ASP A 74 -21.75 -16.17 24.22
C ASP A 74 -21.38 -15.72 22.81
N LYS A 75 -22.18 -14.85 22.19
CA LYS A 75 -21.89 -14.29 20.86
C LYS A 75 -20.62 -13.43 20.91
N LEU A 76 -20.47 -12.60 21.95
CA LEU A 76 -19.29 -11.78 22.16
C LEU A 76 -18.03 -12.64 22.39
N LYS A 77 -18.13 -13.69 23.21
CA LYS A 77 -17.04 -14.65 23.43
C LYS A 77 -16.61 -15.34 22.13
N ARG A 78 -17.57 -15.81 21.32
CA ARG A 78 -17.26 -16.40 20.01
C ARG A 78 -16.58 -15.41 19.07
N TYR A 79 -17.06 -14.17 19.03
CA TYR A 79 -16.44 -13.11 18.24
C TYR A 79 -14.98 -12.87 18.68
N GLN A 80 -14.72 -12.77 19.99
CA GLN A 80 -13.37 -12.59 20.52
C GLN A 80 -12.44 -13.75 20.12
N ILE A 81 -12.89 -15.00 20.26
CA ILE A 81 -12.13 -16.19 19.84
C ILE A 81 -11.81 -16.14 18.33
N GLU A 82 -12.77 -15.74 17.49
CA GLU A 82 -12.56 -15.61 16.05
C GLU A 82 -11.53 -14.51 15.73
N GLN A 83 -11.64 -13.34 16.38
CA GLN A 83 -10.68 -12.24 16.21
C GLN A 83 -9.28 -12.66 16.64
N ASP A 84 -9.14 -13.36 17.76
CA ASP A 84 -7.85 -13.85 18.25
C ASP A 84 -7.27 -14.92 17.33
N SER A 85 -8.10 -15.79 16.76
CA SER A 85 -7.67 -16.76 15.75
C SER A 85 -7.12 -16.08 14.50
N ILE A 86 -7.73 -14.99 14.03
CA ILE A 86 -7.27 -14.25 12.85
C ILE A 86 -5.98 -13.50 13.16
N LYS A 87 -5.88 -12.85 14.32
CA LYS A 87 -4.68 -12.12 14.74
C LYS A 87 -3.46 -13.02 14.91
N ASN A 88 -3.67 -14.26 15.35
CA ASN A 88 -2.61 -15.26 15.53
C ASN A 88 -2.34 -16.09 14.27
N ASP A 89 -3.07 -15.86 13.17
CA ASP A 89 -2.83 -16.52 11.89
C ASP A 89 -1.46 -16.10 11.34
N LYS A 90 -0.58 -17.09 11.13
CA LYS A 90 0.78 -16.89 10.60
C LYS A 90 0.84 -17.00 9.08
N ASN A 91 -0.28 -17.33 8.43
CA ASN A 91 -0.33 -17.38 6.98
C ASN A 91 -0.18 -15.98 6.39
N LYS A 92 0.32 -15.93 5.14
CA LYS A 92 0.39 -14.68 4.41
C LYS A 92 -1.02 -14.17 4.12
N ILE A 93 -1.19 -12.86 4.26
CA ILE A 93 -2.44 -12.18 3.96
C ILE A 93 -2.49 -11.93 2.45
N LEU A 94 -3.46 -12.54 1.76
CA LEU A 94 -3.68 -12.31 0.34
C LEU A 94 -4.31 -10.92 0.14
N ILE A 95 -3.60 -10.04 -0.56
CA ILE A 95 -4.04 -8.68 -0.90
C ILE A 95 -4.13 -8.55 -2.42
N GLY A 96 -5.27 -8.05 -2.88
CA GLY A 96 -5.49 -7.67 -4.26
C GLY A 96 -4.82 -6.34 -4.54
N VAL A 97 -4.06 -6.22 -5.62
CA VAL A 97 -3.46 -4.94 -6.04
C VAL A 97 -3.96 -4.61 -7.43
N HIS A 98 -4.47 -3.40 -7.62
CA HIS A 98 -4.87 -2.95 -8.95
C HIS A 98 -3.67 -2.96 -9.89
N ASP A 99 -3.91 -3.43 -11.11
CA ASP A 99 -2.86 -3.72 -12.09
C ASP A 99 -2.10 -2.47 -12.56
N PHE A 100 -2.60 -1.26 -12.29
CA PHE A 100 -2.11 -0.01 -12.83
C PHE A 100 -1.89 1.05 -11.74
N ILE A 101 -0.96 1.96 -12.01
CA ILE A 101 -0.82 3.21 -11.27
C ILE A 101 -1.81 4.23 -11.84
N ILE A 102 -2.53 4.93 -10.98
CA ILE A 102 -3.47 5.97 -11.40
C ILE A 102 -2.73 7.31 -11.55
N SER A 103 -2.91 7.96 -12.70
CA SER A 103 -2.39 9.30 -13.01
C SER A 103 -3.53 10.14 -13.56
N ASN A 104 -3.85 11.28 -12.94
CA ASN A 104 -4.95 12.16 -13.38
C ASN A 104 -6.29 11.43 -13.63
N ARG A 105 -6.65 10.49 -12.75
CA ARG A 105 -7.87 9.65 -12.84
C ARG A 105 -7.90 8.69 -14.05
N VAL A 106 -6.75 8.42 -14.66
CA VAL A 106 -6.61 7.47 -15.75
C VAL A 106 -5.60 6.38 -15.36
N ASN A 107 -5.85 5.16 -15.80
CA ASN A 107 -4.93 4.04 -15.65
C ASN A 107 -3.71 4.31 -16.53
N ASP A 108 -2.55 4.41 -15.92
CA ASP A 108 -1.30 4.69 -16.63
C ASP A 108 -0.46 3.42 -16.75
N GLU A 109 0.67 3.35 -16.05
CA GLU A 109 1.60 2.24 -16.16
C GLU A 109 1.15 1.03 -15.35
N LYS A 110 1.43 -0.18 -15.85
CA LYS A 110 1.21 -1.42 -15.12
C LYS A 110 2.12 -1.48 -13.89
N PHE A 111 1.55 -1.71 -12.71
CA PHE A 111 2.32 -1.89 -11.48
C PHE A 111 2.95 -3.28 -11.44
N ASP A 112 4.27 -3.37 -11.23
CA ASP A 112 4.98 -4.65 -11.19
C ASP A 112 5.02 -5.23 -9.77
N LEU A 113 4.31 -6.35 -9.56
CA LEU A 113 4.33 -7.07 -8.28
C LEU A 113 5.53 -8.01 -8.09
N THR A 114 6.39 -8.17 -9.10
CA THR A 114 7.54 -9.10 -9.04
C THR A 114 8.47 -8.86 -7.85
N PRO A 115 8.82 -7.62 -7.48
CA PRO A 115 9.66 -7.34 -6.32
C PRO A 115 9.08 -7.88 -4.99
N PHE A 116 7.77 -8.06 -4.90
CA PHE A 116 7.08 -8.38 -3.65
C PHE A 116 6.65 -9.85 -3.51
N LYS A 117 6.93 -10.71 -4.50
CA LYS A 117 6.56 -12.15 -4.47
C LYS A 117 7.04 -12.90 -3.23
N LYS A 118 8.16 -12.48 -2.63
CA LYS A 118 8.76 -13.09 -1.44
C LYS A 118 8.46 -12.33 -0.15
N ASN A 119 7.49 -11.41 -0.14
CA ASN A 119 7.08 -10.72 1.08
C ASN A 119 6.68 -11.74 2.16
N LYS A 120 7.03 -11.46 3.42
CA LYS A 120 6.81 -12.37 4.55
C LYS A 120 5.39 -12.30 5.10
N LYS A 121 4.75 -11.12 5.04
CA LYS A 121 3.43 -10.85 5.62
C LYS A 121 2.31 -10.96 4.59
N PHE A 122 2.55 -10.49 3.38
CA PHE A 122 1.53 -10.39 2.33
C PHE A 122 1.82 -11.34 1.16
N ASP A 123 0.76 -11.89 0.58
CA ASP A 123 0.77 -12.48 -0.76
C ASP A 123 0.05 -11.51 -1.70
N PHE A 124 0.78 -10.91 -2.63
CA PHE A 124 0.23 -9.90 -3.53
C PHE A 124 -0.18 -10.53 -4.85
N GLN A 125 -1.44 -10.29 -5.24
CA GLN A 125 -1.95 -10.73 -6.53
C GLN A 125 -2.74 -9.61 -7.19
N TYR A 126 -2.72 -9.57 -8.52
CA TYR A 126 -3.51 -8.61 -9.28
C TYR A 126 -5.01 -8.81 -9.03
N THR A 127 -5.74 -7.71 -8.83
CA THR A 127 -7.21 -7.75 -8.65
C THR A 127 -7.91 -8.32 -9.88
N SER A 128 -7.34 -8.13 -11.08
CA SER A 128 -7.84 -8.69 -12.34
C SER A 128 -7.91 -10.22 -12.40
N LYS A 129 -7.26 -10.94 -11.47
CA LYS A 129 -7.36 -12.41 -11.37
C LYS A 129 -8.66 -12.90 -10.72
N PHE A 130 -9.42 -11.99 -10.13
CA PHE A 130 -10.61 -12.29 -9.34
C PHE A 130 -11.84 -11.67 -9.99
N PRO A 131 -13.06 -12.09 -9.62
CA PRO A 131 -14.28 -11.38 -10.02
C PRO A 131 -14.22 -9.91 -9.62
N GLU A 132 -15.01 -9.06 -10.27
CA GLU A 132 -15.03 -7.64 -9.92
C GLU A 132 -15.30 -7.44 -8.42
N GLU A 133 -14.54 -6.53 -7.82
CA GLU A 133 -14.52 -6.32 -6.37
C GLU A 133 -15.92 -6.07 -5.79
N ILE A 134 -16.78 -5.38 -6.54
CA ILE A 134 -18.15 -5.05 -6.11
C ILE A 134 -19.02 -6.27 -5.81
N TYR A 135 -18.69 -7.44 -6.37
CA TYR A 135 -19.42 -8.69 -6.15
C TYR A 135 -18.84 -9.55 -5.02
N TRP A 136 -17.79 -9.08 -4.34
CA TRP A 136 -17.20 -9.87 -3.26
C TRP A 136 -18.11 -9.87 -2.03
N ASP A 137 -18.44 -11.05 -1.53
CA ASP A 137 -19.14 -11.18 -0.25
C ASP A 137 -18.18 -10.90 0.90
N ILE A 138 -18.33 -9.73 1.51
CA ILE A 138 -17.58 -9.30 2.69
C ILE A 138 -17.80 -10.19 3.92
N ASN A 139 -18.87 -11.00 3.94
CA ASN A 139 -19.12 -11.99 5.00
C ASN A 139 -18.42 -13.32 4.75
N ASP A 140 -17.92 -13.56 3.54
CA ASP A 140 -17.16 -14.77 3.23
C ASP A 140 -15.70 -14.65 3.70
N LYS A 141 -15.53 -14.92 5.00
CA LYS A 141 -14.23 -14.93 5.68
C LYS A 141 -13.39 -16.17 5.40
N LYS A 142 -13.97 -17.20 4.77
CA LYS A 142 -13.30 -18.50 4.50
C LYS A 142 -12.88 -18.67 3.05
N SER A 143 -13.34 -17.78 2.16
CA SER A 143 -12.91 -17.76 0.77
C SER A 143 -11.39 -17.61 0.64
N LYS A 144 -10.87 -18.12 -0.47
CA LYS A 144 -9.50 -17.87 -0.94
C LYS A 144 -9.38 -16.53 -1.70
N MET A 145 -10.38 -15.66 -1.61
CA MET A 145 -10.34 -14.33 -2.23
C MET A 145 -9.44 -13.41 -1.41
N PRO A 146 -8.80 -12.40 -2.01
CA PRO A 146 -8.01 -11.43 -1.27
C PRO A 146 -8.84 -10.78 -0.18
N VAL A 147 -8.27 -10.54 1.01
CA VAL A 147 -9.02 -9.99 2.16
C VAL A 147 -9.37 -8.51 1.99
N GLY A 148 -8.73 -7.88 1.01
CA GLY A 148 -8.92 -6.50 0.61
C GLY A 148 -8.12 -6.17 -0.65
N THR A 149 -8.33 -4.98 -1.17
CA THR A 149 -7.67 -4.45 -2.37
C THR A 149 -6.88 -3.19 -2.05
N ILE A 150 -5.86 -2.91 -2.85
CA ILE A 150 -5.01 -1.71 -2.79
C ILE A 150 -4.95 -1.09 -4.18
N THR A 151 -5.10 0.23 -4.21
CA THR A 151 -4.86 1.07 -5.39
C THR A 151 -3.81 2.11 -5.05
N ILE A 152 -2.89 2.36 -5.97
CA ILE A 152 -1.79 3.32 -5.80
C ILE A 152 -1.83 4.33 -6.94
N HIS A 153 -1.67 5.61 -6.60
CA HIS A 153 -1.56 6.69 -7.56
C HIS A 153 -0.10 7.11 -7.75
N LYS A 154 0.16 7.91 -8.78
CA LYS A 154 1.48 8.49 -9.02
C LYS A 154 1.97 9.33 -7.86
N ILE A 155 3.29 9.35 -7.71
CA ILE A 155 4.00 10.16 -6.72
C ILE A 155 4.29 11.54 -7.32
N HIS A 156 3.80 12.58 -6.66
CA HIS A 156 4.13 13.96 -6.95
C HIS A 156 5.33 14.39 -6.09
N PHE A 157 6.51 14.38 -6.69
CA PHE A 157 7.75 14.76 -6.01
C PHE A 157 7.89 16.27 -5.86
N ASN A 158 8.55 16.69 -4.78
CA ASN A 158 9.05 18.05 -4.68
C ASN A 158 10.22 18.28 -5.66
N LYS A 159 10.57 19.54 -5.91
CA LYS A 159 11.63 19.91 -6.88
C LYS A 159 12.99 19.27 -6.59
N THR A 160 13.30 19.03 -5.30
CA THR A 160 14.59 18.46 -4.87
C THR A 160 14.59 16.93 -4.81
N LYS A 161 13.46 16.27 -5.11
CA LYS A 161 13.28 14.81 -4.99
C LYS A 161 13.66 14.27 -3.61
N THR A 162 13.35 15.03 -2.56
CA THR A 162 13.56 14.66 -1.15
C THR A 162 12.26 14.30 -0.44
N SER A 163 11.12 14.68 -1.01
CA SER A 163 9.79 14.28 -0.54
C SER A 163 8.85 14.07 -1.73
N GLY A 164 7.78 13.32 -1.52
CA GLY A 164 6.71 13.14 -2.48
C GLY A 164 5.37 12.94 -1.79
N ILE A 165 4.29 13.23 -2.50
CA ILE A 165 2.92 12.98 -2.06
C ILE A 165 2.26 12.07 -3.08
N LEU A 166 1.61 11.00 -2.61
CA LEU A 166 0.77 10.15 -3.45
C LEU A 166 -0.58 9.90 -2.79
N GLU A 167 -1.57 9.59 -3.62
CA GLU A 167 -2.83 9.04 -3.15
C GLU A 167 -2.77 7.51 -3.19
N ALA A 168 -3.45 6.88 -2.25
CA ALA A 168 -3.69 5.44 -2.24
C ALA A 168 -5.10 5.17 -1.73
N SER A 169 -5.66 4.02 -2.08
CA SER A 169 -6.90 3.55 -1.46
C SER A 169 -6.80 2.10 -1.05
N ALA A 170 -7.48 1.76 0.03
CA ALA A 170 -7.69 0.40 0.47
C ALA A 170 -9.18 0.09 0.53
N SER A 171 -9.56 -1.14 0.23
CA SER A 171 -10.92 -1.62 0.40
C SER A 171 -10.90 -3.04 0.97
N CYS A 172 -11.93 -3.41 1.70
CA CYS A 172 -12.13 -4.78 2.18
C CYS A 172 -12.89 -5.67 1.17
N GLY A 173 -13.23 -5.13 -0.01
CA GLY A 173 -14.05 -5.78 -1.03
C GLY A 173 -15.54 -5.41 -0.94
N GLY A 174 -16.30 -5.72 -1.99
CA GLY A 174 -17.76 -5.57 -2.00
C GLY A 174 -18.27 -4.12 -2.10
N GLY A 175 -17.38 -3.14 -2.30
CA GLY A 175 -17.75 -1.74 -2.59
C GLY A 175 -18.37 -0.95 -1.43
N LYS A 176 -18.16 -1.35 -0.17
CA LYS A 176 -18.83 -0.76 1.02
C LYS A 176 -17.90 -0.39 2.18
N CYS A 177 -16.61 -0.37 1.91
CA CYS A 177 -15.57 -0.21 2.93
C CYS A 177 -14.29 0.37 2.35
N GLY A 178 -14.42 1.14 1.26
CA GLY A 178 -13.29 1.81 0.65
C GLY A 178 -12.83 2.97 1.52
N ARG A 179 -11.51 3.19 1.58
CA ARG A 179 -10.89 4.35 2.21
C ARG A 179 -9.82 4.92 1.30
N GLY A 180 -9.81 6.24 1.17
CA GLY A 180 -8.77 6.98 0.48
C GLY A 180 -7.77 7.60 1.45
N PHE A 181 -6.53 7.70 1.01
CA PHE A 181 -5.41 8.22 1.78
C PHE A 181 -4.56 9.15 0.92
N GLU A 182 -4.16 10.28 1.49
CA GLU A 182 -3.03 11.07 1.00
C GLU A 182 -1.80 10.71 1.85
N ILE A 183 -0.73 10.26 1.19
CA ILE A 183 0.46 9.74 1.84
C ILE A 183 1.65 10.62 1.45
N THR A 184 2.30 11.20 2.46
CA THR A 184 3.58 11.88 2.30
C THR A 184 4.71 10.89 2.57
N ILE A 185 5.67 10.83 1.64
CA ILE A 185 6.91 10.07 1.77
C ILE A 185 8.12 11.00 1.75
N GLU A 186 9.15 10.65 2.51
CA GLU A 186 10.37 11.44 2.65
C GLU A 186 11.60 10.55 2.51
N ASN A 187 12.63 11.09 1.85
CA ASN A 187 13.94 10.48 1.80
C ASN A 187 14.75 10.91 3.03
N LYS A 188 15.00 9.97 3.94
CA LYS A 188 15.87 10.15 5.10
C LYS A 188 17.12 9.31 4.90
N SER A 189 18.24 9.97 4.61
CA SER A 189 19.55 9.35 4.45
C SER A 189 19.61 8.26 3.35
N GLY A 190 18.97 8.52 2.21
CA GLY A 190 18.96 7.61 1.06
C GLY A 190 17.88 6.53 1.11
N LYS A 191 17.01 6.52 2.14
CA LYS A 191 15.88 5.60 2.27
C LYS A 191 14.58 6.37 2.33
N TRP A 192 13.61 5.93 1.54
CA TRP A 192 12.27 6.50 1.52
C TRP A 192 11.39 5.82 2.57
N HIS A 193 10.64 6.63 3.30
CA HIS A 193 9.70 6.19 4.33
C HIS A 193 8.46 7.07 4.31
N ILE A 194 7.35 6.55 4.84
CA ILE A 194 6.16 7.34 5.09
C ILE A 194 6.45 8.31 6.23
N SER A 195 6.16 9.59 6.00
CA SER A 195 6.22 10.62 7.04
C SER A 195 4.83 11.03 7.54
N LYS A 196 3.79 10.89 6.71
CA LYS A 196 2.42 11.26 7.05
C LYS A 196 1.40 10.48 6.23
N ILE A 197 0.28 10.13 6.86
CA ILE A 197 -0.92 9.59 6.20
C ILE A 197 -2.11 10.44 6.65
N ILE A 198 -2.96 10.84 5.71
CA ILE A 198 -4.19 11.58 5.95
C ILE A 198 -5.33 10.82 5.29
N ASP A 199 -6.38 10.50 6.05
CA ASP A 199 -7.61 9.94 5.50
C ASP A 199 -8.34 11.01 4.68
N THR A 200 -8.69 10.69 3.43
CA THR A 200 -9.31 11.66 2.50
C THR A 200 -10.80 11.40 2.30
N TRP A 201 -11.22 10.13 2.26
CA TRP A 201 -12.62 9.73 2.11
C TRP A 201 -12.88 8.33 2.65
N ILE A 202 -14.16 8.06 2.95
CA ILE A 202 -14.67 6.75 3.36
C ILE A 202 -15.93 6.48 2.54
N SER A 203 -16.06 5.26 2.01
CA SER A 203 -17.24 4.76 1.30
C SER A 203 -17.98 3.68 2.09
#